data_AF-A0A2N4TZ19-F1
#
_entry.id   AF-A0A2N4TZ19-F1
#
_cell.length_a   1.000
_cell.length_b   1.000
_cell.length_c   1.000
_cell.angle_alpha   90.00
_cell.angle_beta   90.00
_cell.angle_gamma   90.00
#
_symmetry.space_group_name_H-M   'P 1'
#
loop_
_entity.id
_entity.type
_entity.pdbx_description
1 polymer ?
#
loop_
_entity_poly.entity_id
_entity_poly.type
_entity_poly.pdbx_seq_one_letter_code
_entity_poly.pdbx_strand_id
1 'polypeptide(L)' 'MTAIHDALSIPGLETVYDALATAIDQAGVEKSELFLVKLALLNANSLADPAVFADHIARALKNL' A
#
# COMPACT_ATOMS: atom_id res chain seq x y z
N MET A 1 10.00 -20.15 -13.56
CA MET A 1 10.80 -19.63 -12.42
C MET A 1 9.86 -18.75 -11.61
N THR A 2 9.21 -19.32 -10.61
CA THR A 2 8.15 -18.66 -9.84
C THR A 2 8.81 -17.67 -8.90
N ALA A 3 8.61 -16.37 -9.13
CA ALA A 3 9.08 -15.33 -8.22
C ALA A 3 8.37 -15.54 -6.88
N ILE A 4 9.14 -15.98 -5.87
CA ILE A 4 8.71 -15.98 -4.48
C ILE A 4 8.61 -14.49 -4.13
N HIS A 5 7.39 -13.94 -4.13
CA HIS A 5 7.15 -12.68 -3.45
C HIS A 5 7.30 -13.00 -1.96
N ASP A 6 8.52 -12.87 -1.44
CA ASP A 6 8.77 -12.95 -0.01
C ASP A 6 7.96 -11.81 0.61
N ALA A 7 6.84 -12.18 1.24
CA ALA A 7 6.02 -11.20 1.93
C ALA A 7 6.93 -10.47 2.91
N LEU A 8 6.81 -9.14 2.98
CA LEU A 8 7.61 -8.33 3.90
C LEU A 8 7.62 -8.98 5.28
N SER A 9 8.81 -9.25 5.81
CA SER A 9 8.98 -9.70 7.18
C SER A 9 8.33 -8.69 8.14
N ILE A 10 7.88 -9.14 9.31
CA ILE A 10 7.28 -8.27 10.34
C ILE A 10 8.02 -6.94 10.54
N PRO A 11 9.36 -6.90 10.74
CA PRO A 11 10.08 -5.62 10.89
C PRO A 11 10.05 -4.73 9.62
N GLY A 12 9.96 -5.34 8.44
CA GLY A 12 9.77 -4.63 7.18
C GLY A 12 8.39 -3.99 7.10
N LEU A 13 7.35 -4.69 7.57
CA LEU A 13 6.00 -4.13 7.67
C LEU A 13 5.92 -2.99 8.69
N GLU A 14 6.59 -3.11 9.84
CA GLU A 14 6.66 -2.04 10.85
C GLU A 14 7.32 -0.78 10.27
N THR A 15 8.40 -0.93 9.52
CA THR A 15 9.09 0.19 8.86
C THR A 15 8.19 0.87 7.83
N VAL A 16 7.46 0.09 7.02
CA VAL A 16 6.51 0.62 6.04
C VAL A 16 5.34 1.32 6.71
N TYR A 17 4.82 0.75 7.81
CA TYR A 17 3.73 1.35 8.58
C TYR A 17 4.14 2.67 9.23
N ASP A 18 5.33 2.73 9.85
CA ASP A 18 5.87 3.95 10.46
C ASP A 18 6.08 5.06 9.41
N ALA A 19 6.67 4.72 8.27
CA ALA A 19 6.83 5.65 7.15
C ALA A 19 5.47 6.14 6.62
N LEU A 20 4.48 5.25 6.52
CA LEU A 20 3.13 5.60 6.09
C LEU A 20 2.44 6.53 7.09
N ALA A 21 2.52 6.25 8.39
CA ALA A 21 1.96 7.08 9.45
C ALA A 21 2.56 8.49 9.43
N THR A 22 3.89 8.58 9.31
CA THR A 22 4.61 9.85 9.20
C THR A 22 4.18 10.63 7.95
N ALA A 23 4.01 9.95 6.81
CA ALA A 23 3.59 10.61 5.57
C ALA A 23 2.13 11.09 5.62
N ILE A 24 1.24 10.33 6.27
CA ILE A 24 -0.15 10.74 6.50
C ILE A 24 -0.21 11.99 7.39
N ASP A 25 0.58 12.02 8.47
CA ASP A 25 0.68 13.18 9.36
C ASP A 25 1.16 14.43 8.61
N GLN A 26 2.20 14.28 7.78
CA GLN A 26 2.70 15.37 6.93
C GLN A 26 1.70 15.86 5.88
N ALA A 27 0.90 14.95 5.31
CA ALA A 27 -0.16 15.34 4.37
C ALA A 27 -1.26 16.16 5.06
N GLY A 28 -1.52 15.86 6.33
CA GLY A 28 -2.58 16.46 7.13
C GLY A 28 -3.96 15.88 6.80
N VAL A 29 -4.87 15.93 7.77
CA VAL A 29 -6.19 15.26 7.74
C VAL A 29 -7.04 15.55 6.50
N GLU A 30 -6.90 16.74 5.91
CA GLU A 30 -7.65 17.15 4.71
C GLU A 30 -7.12 16.50 3.43
N LYS A 31 -5.85 16.09 3.41
CA LYS A 31 -5.18 15.51 2.23
C LYS A 31 -4.77 14.06 2.43
N SER A 32 -4.95 13.48 3.61
CA SER A 32 -4.61 12.09 3.89
C SER A 32 -5.27 11.12 2.91
N GLU A 33 -6.56 11.31 2.59
CA GLU A 33 -7.26 10.47 1.62
C GLU A 33 -6.68 10.62 0.21
N LEU A 34 -6.47 11.86 -0.26
CA LEU A 34 -5.87 12.13 -1.56
C LEU A 34 -4.46 11.53 -1.67
N PHE A 35 -3.66 11.64 -0.60
CA PHE A 35 -2.34 11.04 -0.50
C PHE A 35 -2.39 9.52 -0.60
N LEU A 36 -3.27 8.87 0.16
CA LEU A 36 -3.43 7.42 0.16
C LEU A 36 -3.89 6.90 -1.22
N VAL A 37 -4.82 7.58 -1.88
CA VAL A 37 -5.25 7.25 -3.25
C VAL A 37 -4.07 7.37 -4.22
N LYS A 38 -3.30 8.45 -4.14
CA LYS A 38 -2.12 8.65 -5.00
C LYS A 38 -1.06 7.57 -4.75
N LEU A 39 -0.76 7.25 -3.51
CA LEU A 39 0.17 6.18 -3.14
C LEU A 39 -0.30 4.82 -3.69
N ALA A 40 -1.60 4.54 -3.57
CA ALA A 40 -2.18 3.30 -4.08
C ALA A 40 -2.06 3.20 -5.62
N LEU A 41 -2.32 4.29 -6.34
CA LEU A 41 -2.14 4.36 -7.80
C LEU A 41 -0.68 4.19 -8.23
N LEU A 42 0.28 4.78 -7.50
CA LEU A 42 1.71 4.61 -7.76
C LEU A 42 2.13 3.14 -7.57
N ASN A 43 1.63 2.48 -6.52
CA ASN A 43 1.88 1.06 -6.32
C ASN A 43 1.23 0.20 -7.42
N ALA A 44 0.00 0.51 -7.85
CA ALA A 44 -0.64 -0.17 -8.97
C ALA A 44 0.19 -0.05 -10.26
N ASN A 45 0.76 1.14 -10.52
CA ASN A 45 1.64 1.35 -11.66
C ASN A 45 2.94 0.53 -11.54
N SER A 46 3.54 0.49 -10.36
CA SER A 46 4.75 -0.30 -10.07
C SER A 46 4.52 -1.82 -10.25
N LEU A 47 3.33 -2.31 -9.88
CA LEU A 47 2.93 -3.70 -10.09
C LEU A 47 2.72 -4.04 -11.57
N ALA A 48 2.47 -3.05 -12.43
CA ALA A 48 2.19 -3.18 -13.85
C ALA A 48 1.05 -4.16 -14.22
N ASP A 49 0.24 -4.56 -13.24
CA ASP A 49 -0.88 -5.49 -13.41
C ASP A 49 -2.11 -5.00 -12.60
N PRO A 50 -3.19 -4.59 -13.29
CA PRO A 50 -4.39 -4.07 -12.63
C PRO A 50 -5.19 -5.16 -11.90
N ALA A 51 -5.08 -6.44 -12.28
CA ALA A 51 -5.79 -7.53 -11.64
C ALA A 51 -5.20 -7.84 -10.25
N VAL A 52 -3.87 -7.78 -10.12
CA VAL A 52 -3.19 -7.93 -8.82
C VAL A 52 -3.61 -6.83 -7.86
N PHE A 53 -3.65 -5.58 -8.34
CA PHE A 53 -4.08 -4.46 -7.50
C PHE A 53 -5.57 -4.54 -7.11
N ALA A 54 -6.44 -5.00 -8.02
CA ALA A 54 -7.85 -5.24 -7.72
C ALA A 54 -8.04 -6.35 -6.66
N ASP A 55 -7.26 -7.43 -6.71
CA ASP A 55 -7.26 -8.46 -5.66
C ASP A 55 -6.83 -7.89 -4.31
N HIS A 56 -5.79 -7.04 -4.27
CA HIS A 56 -5.37 -6.36 -3.05
C HIS A 56 -6.47 -5.47 -2.46
N ILE A 57 -7.20 -4.70 -3.30
CA ILE A 57 -8.36 -3.91 -2.85
C ILE A 57 -9.42 -4.84 -2.23
N ALA A 58 -9.79 -5.92 -2.92
CA ALA A 58 -10.80 -6.85 -2.43
C ALA A 58 -10.38 -7.51 -1.10
N ARG A 59 -9.10 -7.82 -0.92
CA ARG A 59 -8.54 -8.35 0.34
C ARG A 59 -8.54 -7.33 1.46
N ALA A 60 -8.20 -6.07 1.17
CA ALA A 60 -8.24 -4.98 2.15
C ALA A 60 -9.67 -4.75 2.65
N LEU A 61 -10.66 -4.72 1.74
CA LEU A 61 -12.07 -4.54 2.10
C LEU A 61 -12.65 -5.69 2.94
N LYS A 62 -12.14 -6.91 2.78
CA LYS A 62 -12.59 -8.08 3.57
C LYS A 62 -12.10 -8.07 5.01
N ASN A 63 -11.03 -7.33 5.32
CA ASN A 63 -10.37 -7.32 6.64
C ASN A 63 -10.33 -5.91 7.26
N LEU A 64 -11.32 -5.09 6.93
CA LEU A 64 -11.50 -3.71 7.41
C LEU A 64 -12.44 -3.71 8.62
#